data_AF-A0A7H0GY14-F1
#
_entry.id   AF-A0A7H0GY14-F1
#
_cell.length_a   1.000
_cell.length_b   1.000
_cell.length_c   1.000
_cell.angle_alpha   90.00
_cell.angle_beta   90.00
_cell.angle_gamma   90.00
#
_symmetry.space_group_name_H-M   'P 1'
#
loop_
_entity.id
_entity.type
_entity.pdbx_description
1 polymer ?
#
loop_
_entity_poly.entity_id
_entity_poly.type
_entity_poly.pdbx_seq_one_letter_code
_entity_poly.pdbx_strand_id
1 'polypeptide(L)'
;MAFIVLLVILVVVALQFPAAQDFAARKASGYLQDKIGTEVRIGKFRTDWRNAISLDDVYLEDQKGDTLLAVGHLGVNIDLWALTKSQINVKSVELNDGTVGITRTLPDSTFNFDYITAAFATGDTTTAPVDTASAGFQYNIGDARLTNIRLRYDDQVEGMAVKTRVGELAVNMDAVDVDASTYRIDQAALRNTRIDIVQSKNAPRTRP
;
A
#
# COMPACT_ATOMS: atom_id res chain seq x y z
N MET A 1 -13.71 -31.23 -13.36
CA MET A 1 -12.26 -30.95 -13.24
C MET A 1 -11.67 -30.36 -14.53
N ALA A 2 -11.70 -31.08 -15.67
CA ALA A 2 -11.11 -30.57 -16.94
C ALA A 2 -11.68 -29.21 -17.40
N PHE A 3 -12.99 -28.99 -17.27
CA PHE A 3 -13.62 -27.71 -17.60
C PHE A 3 -13.15 -26.54 -16.72
N ILE A 4 -12.97 -26.79 -15.42
CA ILE A 4 -12.48 -25.78 -14.47
C ILE A 4 -11.03 -25.43 -14.79
N VAL A 5 -10.20 -26.45 -15.07
CA VAL A 5 -8.80 -26.24 -15.48
C VAL A 5 -8.73 -25.44 -16.78
N LEU A 6 -9.57 -25.76 -17.77
CA LEU A 6 -9.64 -25.01 -19.03
C LEU A 6 -10.05 -23.55 -18.79
N LEU A 7 -11.03 -23.30 -17.93
CA LEU A 7 -11.49 -21.95 -17.59
C LEU A 7 -10.40 -21.14 -16.88
N VAL A 8 -9.66 -21.76 -15.95
CA VAL A 8 -8.51 -21.13 -15.29
C VAL A 8 -7.42 -20.79 -16.31
N ILE A 9 -7.09 -21.70 -17.24
CA ILE A 9 -6.13 -21.43 -18.31
C ILE A 9 -6.59 -20.26 -19.19
N LEU A 10 -7.87 -20.23 -19.56
CA LEU A 10 -8.42 -19.13 -20.35
C LEU A 10 -8.33 -17.78 -19.62
N VAL A 11 -8.57 -17.74 -18.31
CA VAL A 11 -8.41 -16.51 -17.51
C VAL A 11 -6.95 -16.09 -17.46
N VAL A 12 -6.02 -17.02 -17.22
CA VAL A 12 -4.57 -16.71 -17.18
C VAL A 12 -4.10 -16.19 -18.53
N VAL A 13 -4.54 -16.79 -19.63
CA VAL A 13 -4.22 -16.33 -20.99
C VAL A 13 -4.87 -14.99 -21.27
N ALA A 14 -6.13 -14.78 -20.86
CA ALA A 14 -6.82 -13.51 -21.00
C ALA A 14 -6.06 -12.38 -20.31
N LEU A 15 -5.57 -12.58 -19.09
CA LEU A 15 -4.80 -11.60 -18.31
C LEU A 15 -3.47 -11.19 -18.95
N GLN A 16 -2.98 -11.90 -19.97
CA GLN A 16 -1.83 -11.46 -20.76
C GLN A 16 -2.19 -10.42 -21.82
N PHE A 17 -3.46 -10.31 -22.21
CA PHE A 17 -3.90 -9.33 -23.21
C PHE A 17 -4.17 -7.96 -22.56
N PRO A 18 -3.76 -6.85 -23.22
CA PRO A 18 -3.98 -5.49 -22.70
C PRO A 18 -5.44 -5.18 -22.36
N ALA A 19 -6.39 -5.65 -23.17
CA ALA A 19 -7.81 -5.40 -22.92
C ALA A 19 -8.31 -6.01 -21.59
N ALA A 20 -7.80 -7.18 -21.21
CA ALA A 20 -8.15 -7.80 -19.94
C ALA A 20 -7.46 -7.10 -18.76
N GLN A 21 -6.21 -6.64 -18.96
CA GLN A 21 -5.48 -5.84 -17.98
C GLN A 21 -6.20 -4.53 -17.67
N ASP A 22 -6.64 -3.80 -18.70
CA ASP A 22 -7.41 -2.56 -18.55
C ASP A 22 -8.78 -2.81 -17.92
N PHE A 23 -9.41 -3.95 -18.23
CA PHE A 23 -10.66 -4.35 -17.58
C PHE A 23 -10.45 -4.63 -16.08
N ALA A 24 -9.40 -5.39 -15.73
CA ALA A 24 -9.05 -5.68 -14.34
C ALA A 24 -8.71 -4.41 -13.56
N ALA A 25 -7.92 -3.50 -14.14
CA ALA A 25 -7.56 -2.22 -13.53
C ALA A 25 -8.79 -1.35 -13.25
N ARG A 26 -9.72 -1.23 -14.21
CA ARG A 26 -10.99 -0.52 -14.01
C ARG A 26 -11.87 -1.17 -12.96
N LYS A 27 -11.95 -2.50 -12.94
CA LYS A 27 -12.74 -3.22 -11.94
C LYS A 27 -12.17 -3.05 -10.53
N ALA A 28 -10.85 -3.12 -10.39
CA ALA A 28 -10.15 -2.87 -9.13
C ALA A 28 -10.34 -1.43 -8.66
N SER A 29 -10.20 -0.46 -9.57
CA SER A 29 -10.45 0.97 -9.28
C SER A 29 -11.88 1.16 -8.76
N GLY A 30 -12.90 0.70 -9.50
CA GLY A 30 -14.29 0.83 -9.09
C GLY A 30 -14.60 0.16 -7.75
N TYR A 31 -14.07 -1.04 -7.50
CA TYR A 31 -14.22 -1.69 -6.20
C TYR A 31 -13.62 -0.86 -5.06
N LEU A 32 -12.40 -0.33 -5.25
CA LEU A 32 -11.77 0.51 -4.24
C LEU A 32 -12.56 1.81 -4.04
N GLN A 33 -12.99 2.49 -5.11
CA GLN A 33 -13.83 3.68 -5.04
C GLN A 33 -15.12 3.43 -4.25
N ASP A 34 -15.84 2.35 -4.56
CA ASP A 34 -17.08 1.98 -3.89
C ASP A 34 -16.83 1.67 -2.40
N LYS A 35 -15.70 1.04 -2.07
CA LYS A 35 -15.35 0.64 -0.70
C LYS A 35 -14.89 1.80 0.17
N ILE A 36 -14.05 2.69 -0.35
CA ILE A 36 -13.45 3.79 0.43
C ILE A 36 -14.13 5.14 0.21
N GLY A 37 -14.99 5.29 -0.80
CA GLY A 37 -15.79 6.48 -1.05
C GLY A 37 -15.01 7.70 -1.58
N THR A 38 -13.84 7.49 -2.19
CA THR A 38 -13.01 8.56 -2.80
C THR A 38 -12.55 8.14 -4.20
N GLU A 39 -12.01 9.08 -4.98
CA GLU A 39 -11.51 8.75 -6.32
C GLU A 39 -10.28 7.85 -6.24
N VAL A 40 -10.34 6.75 -7.00
CA VAL A 40 -9.25 5.79 -7.16
C VAL A 40 -9.11 5.52 -8.66
N ARG A 41 -7.91 5.69 -9.18
CA ARG A 41 -7.57 5.37 -10.56
C ARG A 41 -6.36 4.46 -10.58
N ILE A 42 -6.46 3.40 -11.36
CA ILE A 42 -5.36 2.49 -11.68
C ILE A 42 -5.29 2.44 -13.20
N GLY A 43 -4.18 2.93 -13.78
CA GLY A 43 -4.01 2.95 -15.22
C GLY A 43 -3.87 1.54 -15.79
N LYS A 44 -2.92 0.76 -15.26
CA LYS A 44 -2.68 -0.62 -15.72
C LYS A 44 -2.47 -1.57 -14.57
N PHE A 45 -2.97 -2.79 -14.75
CA PHE A 45 -2.75 -3.91 -13.85
C PHE A 45 -2.02 -5.02 -14.61
N ARG A 46 -0.89 -5.50 -14.10
CA ARG A 46 -0.24 -6.71 -14.60
C ARG A 46 0.04 -7.67 -13.47
N THR A 47 -0.01 -8.95 -13.80
CA THR A 47 0.37 -10.02 -12.89
C THR A 47 0.98 -11.17 -13.66
N ASP A 48 1.97 -11.82 -13.06
CA ASP A 48 2.50 -13.09 -13.54
C ASP A 48 1.73 -14.30 -12.98
N TRP A 49 0.57 -14.05 -12.34
CA TRP A 49 -0.36 -14.98 -11.69
C TRP A 49 0.20 -15.89 -10.60
N ARG A 50 1.52 -15.90 -10.36
CA ARG A 50 2.17 -16.74 -9.34
C ARG A 50 2.67 -15.91 -8.17
N ASN A 51 3.42 -14.85 -8.45
CA ASN A 51 4.24 -14.19 -7.46
C ASN A 51 4.27 -12.66 -7.58
N ALA A 52 3.83 -12.05 -8.68
CA ALA A 52 3.99 -10.62 -8.89
C ALA A 52 2.69 -9.94 -9.27
N ILE A 53 2.44 -8.79 -8.64
CA ILE A 53 1.41 -7.83 -9.01
C ILE A 53 2.12 -6.50 -9.28
N SER A 54 1.81 -5.87 -10.41
CA SER A 54 2.29 -4.52 -10.71
C SER A 54 1.15 -3.63 -11.14
N LEU A 55 1.13 -2.41 -10.61
CA LEU A 55 0.19 -1.37 -10.94
C LEU A 55 0.95 -0.18 -11.51
N ASP A 56 0.52 0.33 -12.66
CA ASP A 56 1.01 1.60 -13.20
C ASP A 56 -0.06 2.69 -13.07
N ASP A 57 0.40 3.92 -12.90
CA ASP A 57 -0.43 5.12 -12.83
C ASP A 57 -1.53 4.99 -11.76
N VAL A 58 -1.11 4.71 -10.52
CA VAL A 58 -2.00 4.62 -9.35
C VAL A 58 -2.23 6.00 -8.78
N TYR A 59 -3.49 6.36 -8.56
CA TYR A 59 -3.90 7.63 -7.97
C TYR A 59 -5.06 7.43 -6.99
N LEU A 60 -4.91 7.91 -5.77
CA LEU A 60 -5.92 7.95 -4.72
C LEU A 60 -6.06 9.39 -4.20
N GLU A 61 -7.30 9.84 -4.05
CA GLU A 61 -7.66 11.09 -3.39
C GLU A 61 -7.98 10.88 -1.92
N ASP A 62 -7.79 11.90 -1.10
CA ASP A 62 -8.40 11.95 0.22
C ASP A 62 -9.86 12.46 0.16
N GLN A 63 -10.55 12.46 1.30
CA GLN A 63 -11.95 12.90 1.39
C GLN A 63 -12.16 14.40 1.08
N LYS A 64 -11.09 15.19 0.96
CA LYS A 64 -11.15 16.61 0.62
C LYS A 64 -10.87 16.86 -0.88
N GLY A 65 -10.60 15.81 -1.65
CA GLY A 65 -10.27 15.90 -3.08
C GLY A 65 -8.81 16.27 -3.33
N ASP A 66 -7.95 16.23 -2.32
CA ASP A 66 -6.51 16.42 -2.49
C ASP A 66 -5.84 15.06 -2.77
N THR A 67 -4.68 15.08 -3.42
CA THR A 67 -3.91 13.87 -3.70
C THR A 67 -3.36 13.25 -2.41
N LEU A 68 -3.85 12.05 -2.05
CA LEU A 68 -3.31 11.25 -0.95
C LEU A 68 -2.09 10.44 -1.41
N LEU A 69 -2.23 9.75 -2.56
CA LEU A 69 -1.21 8.90 -3.13
C LEU A 69 -1.26 8.98 -4.65
N ALA A 70 -0.12 9.25 -5.29
CA ALA A 70 0.05 9.14 -6.74
C ALA A 70 1.36 8.42 -7.03
N VAL A 71 1.35 7.36 -7.81
CA VAL A 71 2.52 6.51 -8.06
C VAL A 71 2.58 6.12 -9.53
N GLY A 72 3.72 6.34 -10.16
CA GLY A 72 3.96 5.92 -11.55
C GLY A 72 4.01 4.40 -11.68
N HIS A 73 4.73 3.72 -10.79
CA HIS A 73 4.80 2.26 -10.74
C HIS A 73 4.83 1.73 -9.30
N LEU A 74 3.97 0.76 -9.01
CA LEU A 74 3.92 -0.02 -7.77
C LEU A 74 4.04 -1.50 -8.11
N GLY A 75 5.16 -2.12 -7.75
CA GLY A 75 5.41 -3.54 -7.90
C GLY A 75 5.43 -4.24 -6.55
N VAL A 76 4.73 -5.37 -6.43
CA VAL A 76 4.74 -6.22 -5.23
C VAL A 76 4.97 -7.66 -5.66
N ASN A 77 6.05 -8.26 -5.14
CA ASN A 77 6.32 -9.67 -5.29
C ASN A 77 5.79 -10.40 -4.04
N ILE A 78 4.62 -11.02 -4.15
CA ILE A 78 3.91 -11.70 -3.07
C ILE A 78 3.51 -13.12 -3.50
N ASP A 79 3.71 -14.10 -2.62
CA ASP A 79 3.25 -15.47 -2.85
C ASP A 79 1.71 -15.55 -2.72
N LEU A 80 1.02 -15.52 -3.85
CA LEU A 80 -0.44 -15.56 -3.90
C LEU A 80 -1.01 -16.90 -3.39
N TRP A 81 -0.24 -17.99 -3.48
CA TRP A 81 -0.68 -19.29 -2.95
C TRP A 81 -0.56 -19.35 -1.43
N ALA A 82 0.47 -18.72 -0.87
CA ALA A 82 0.62 -18.57 0.58
C ALA A 82 -0.58 -17.82 1.20
N LEU A 83 -1.15 -16.82 0.49
CA LEU A 83 -2.34 -16.09 0.95
C LEU A 83 -3.54 -17.01 1.20
N THR A 84 -3.74 -18.04 0.36
CA THR A 84 -4.83 -19.03 0.55
C THR A 84 -4.65 -19.91 1.79
N LYS A 85 -3.44 -19.92 2.37
CA LYS A 85 -3.09 -20.62 3.61
C LYS A 85 -2.88 -19.64 4.77
N SER A 86 -3.42 -18.42 4.66
CA SER A 86 -3.27 -17.35 5.66
C SER A 86 -1.82 -16.96 5.94
N GLN A 87 -0.96 -16.98 4.92
CA GLN A 87 0.43 -16.54 5.01
C GLN A 87 0.66 -15.35 4.07
N ILE A 88 1.15 -14.24 4.61
CA ILE A 88 1.53 -13.06 3.85
C ILE A 88 3.04 -13.12 3.66
N ASN A 89 3.47 -13.56 2.49
CA ASN A 89 4.88 -13.64 2.13
C ASN A 89 5.18 -12.67 0.98
N VAL A 90 5.62 -11.47 1.34
CA VAL A 90 6.03 -10.41 0.42
C VAL A 90 7.54 -10.48 0.27
N LYS A 91 8.02 -10.95 -0.88
CA LYS A 91 9.44 -11.04 -1.20
C LYS A 91 10.06 -9.67 -1.43
N SER A 92 9.34 -8.79 -2.13
CA SER A 92 9.81 -7.43 -2.38
C SER A 92 8.68 -6.46 -2.69
N VAL A 93 8.91 -5.18 -2.39
CA VAL A 93 8.05 -4.07 -2.79
C VAL A 93 8.89 -3.01 -3.50
N GLU A 94 8.39 -2.54 -4.63
CA GLU A 94 9.00 -1.48 -5.43
C GLU A 94 8.00 -0.35 -5.66
N LEU A 95 8.42 0.88 -5.40
CA LEU A 95 7.64 2.08 -5.65
C LEU A 95 8.49 3.09 -6.43
N ASN A 96 8.04 3.48 -7.62
CA ASN A 96 8.73 4.48 -8.43
C ASN A 96 7.82 5.67 -8.73
N ASP A 97 8.42 6.86 -8.71
CA ASP A 97 7.76 8.12 -9.06
C ASP A 97 6.52 8.39 -8.20
N GLY A 98 6.68 8.24 -6.89
CA GLY A 98 5.61 8.36 -5.90
C GLY A 98 5.47 9.77 -5.33
N THR A 99 4.24 10.19 -5.07
CA THR A 99 3.89 11.37 -4.29
C THR A 99 2.87 10.98 -3.24
N VAL A 100 3.17 11.26 -1.98
CA VAL A 100 2.32 10.93 -0.82
C VAL A 100 2.03 12.21 -0.05
N GLY A 101 0.75 12.48 0.21
CA GLY A 101 0.28 13.65 0.94
C GLY A 101 -0.44 13.23 2.22
N ILE A 102 0.27 13.21 3.34
CA ILE A 102 -0.31 12.91 4.65
C ILE A 102 -0.63 14.23 5.35
N THR A 103 -1.88 14.41 5.75
CA THR A 103 -2.30 15.61 6.48
C THR A 103 -3.16 15.26 7.69
N ARG A 104 -3.03 16.08 8.72
CA ARG A 104 -3.87 16.08 9.91
C ARG A 104 -4.15 17.53 10.30
N THR A 105 -5.40 17.95 10.19
CA THR A 105 -5.79 19.36 10.26
C THR A 105 -6.70 19.62 11.44
N LEU A 106 -6.57 20.75 12.12
CA LEU A 106 -7.56 21.13 13.14
C LEU A 106 -8.87 21.57 12.46
N PRO A 107 -10.05 21.29 13.06
CA PRO A 107 -10.26 20.64 14.36
C PRO A 107 -10.27 19.09 14.31
N ASP A 108 -10.40 18.52 13.13
CA ASP A 108 -10.53 17.08 12.88
C ASP A 108 -9.18 16.39 13.13
N SER A 109 -8.93 15.97 14.38
CA SER A 109 -7.65 15.43 14.82
C SER A 109 -7.34 14.03 14.25
N THR A 110 -7.88 13.69 13.08
CA THR A 110 -7.71 12.44 12.31
C THR A 110 -6.86 12.69 11.08
N PHE A 111 -6.13 11.67 10.63
CA PHE A 111 -5.37 11.76 9.39
C PHE A 111 -6.27 11.64 8.18
N ASN A 112 -5.85 12.24 7.06
CA ASN A 112 -6.57 12.19 5.80
C ASN A 112 -6.60 10.78 5.15
N PHE A 113 -5.96 9.76 5.72
CA PHE A 113 -6.05 8.35 5.28
C PHE A 113 -6.90 7.45 6.19
N ASP A 114 -7.35 7.94 7.36
CA ASP A 114 -8.03 7.10 8.37
C ASP A 114 -9.33 6.49 7.84
N TYR A 115 -9.97 7.14 6.85
CA TYR A 115 -11.16 6.62 6.20
C TYR A 115 -10.90 5.31 5.43
N ILE A 116 -9.69 5.11 4.90
CA ILE A 116 -9.31 3.87 4.20
C ILE A 116 -9.22 2.73 5.21
N THR A 117 -8.51 2.94 6.32
CA THR A 117 -8.36 1.89 7.35
C THR A 117 -9.71 1.53 7.96
N ALA A 118 -10.58 2.52 8.21
CA ALA A 118 -11.94 2.30 8.66
C ALA A 118 -12.80 1.49 7.67
N ALA A 119 -12.67 1.75 6.36
CA ALA A 119 -13.40 1.04 5.32
C ALA A 119 -13.07 -0.46 5.26
N PHE A 120 -11.83 -0.84 5.57
CA PHE A 120 -11.39 -2.25 5.59
C PHE A 120 -11.48 -2.92 6.97
N ALA A 121 -11.66 -2.16 8.05
CA ALA A 121 -11.90 -2.70 9.39
C ALA A 121 -13.32 -3.26 9.56
N THR A 122 -14.29 -2.74 8.79
CA THR A 122 -15.64 -3.29 8.74
C THR A 122 -15.66 -4.44 7.74
N GLY A 123 -15.61 -5.67 8.25
CA GLY A 123 -15.73 -6.88 7.43
C GLY A 123 -17.04 -6.86 6.63
N ASP A 124 -17.00 -7.24 5.36
CA ASP A 124 -18.21 -7.37 4.54
C ASP A 124 -19.10 -8.48 5.13
N THR A 125 -20.19 -8.09 5.80
CA THR A 125 -21.12 -9.02 6.48
C THR A 125 -21.98 -9.85 5.51
N THR A 126 -21.75 -9.73 4.20
CA THR A 126 -22.54 -10.37 3.12
C THR A 126 -21.99 -11.72 2.65
N THR A 127 -20.86 -12.17 3.20
CA THR A 127 -20.35 -13.53 2.97
C THR A 127 -20.33 -14.25 4.31
N ALA A 128 -20.81 -15.50 4.34
CA ALA A 128 -20.78 -16.34 5.53
C ALA A 128 -19.41 -16.23 6.22
N PRO A 129 -19.36 -16.13 7.56
CA PRO A 129 -18.10 -16.02 8.27
C PRO A 129 -17.23 -17.20 7.85
N VAL A 130 -16.17 -16.93 7.08
CA VAL A 130 -15.08 -17.89 6.97
C VAL A 130 -14.55 -17.98 8.38
N ASP A 131 -14.68 -19.15 9.00
CA ASP A 131 -14.12 -19.47 10.31
C ASP A 131 -12.63 -19.07 10.31
N THR A 132 -12.36 -17.85 10.75
CA THR A 132 -11.00 -17.32 10.94
C THR A 132 -10.64 -17.47 12.42
N ALA A 133 -11.13 -18.55 13.03
CA ALA A 133 -10.73 -18.95 14.36
C ALA A 133 -9.23 -19.30 14.32
N SER A 134 -8.43 -18.33 14.77
CA SER A 134 -7.11 -18.53 15.38
C SER A 134 -5.96 -19.06 14.50
N ALA A 135 -5.66 -18.34 13.42
CA ALA A 135 -4.27 -18.18 12.98
C ALA A 135 -4.11 -16.76 12.41
N GLY A 136 -3.43 -15.88 13.15
CA GLY A 136 -2.98 -14.60 12.60
C GLY A 136 -2.18 -14.84 11.32
N PHE A 137 -2.22 -13.90 10.38
CA PHE A 137 -1.38 -14.01 9.19
C PHE A 137 0.08 -14.11 9.63
N GLN A 138 0.82 -15.09 9.11
CA GLN A 138 2.27 -15.08 9.26
C GLN A 138 2.83 -14.09 8.24
N TYR A 139 3.59 -13.10 8.71
CA TYR A 139 4.14 -12.04 7.89
C TYR A 139 5.60 -12.33 7.60
N ASN A 140 5.98 -12.32 6.33
CA ASN A 140 7.36 -12.24 5.89
C ASN A 140 7.44 -11.11 4.87
N ILE A 141 8.27 -10.10 5.16
CA ILE A 141 8.47 -8.94 4.29
C ILE A 141 9.96 -8.86 4.01
N GLY A 142 10.34 -9.09 2.75
CA GLY A 142 11.70 -8.97 2.25
C GLY A 142 12.02 -7.52 1.88
N ASP A 143 12.53 -7.32 0.67
CA ASP A 143 13.19 -6.06 0.30
C ASP A 143 12.19 -4.95 -0.05
N ALA A 144 12.52 -3.72 0.29
CA ALA A 144 11.75 -2.54 -0.11
C ALA A 144 12.63 -1.57 -0.88
N ARG A 145 12.17 -1.15 -2.07
CA ARG A 145 12.86 -0.16 -2.89
C ARG A 145 11.92 0.97 -3.26
N LEU A 146 12.36 2.20 -3.01
CA LEU A 146 11.66 3.41 -3.39
C LEU A 146 12.56 4.28 -4.27
N THR A 147 12.06 4.74 -5.41
CA THR A 147 12.81 5.61 -6.34
C THR A 147 11.98 6.85 -6.65
N ASN A 148 12.60 8.03 -6.54
CA ASN A 148 11.97 9.32 -6.83
C ASN A 148 10.64 9.54 -6.08
N ILE A 149 10.68 9.47 -4.75
CA ILE A 149 9.50 9.66 -3.90
C ILE A 149 9.45 11.07 -3.32
N ARG A 150 8.26 11.67 -3.33
CA ARG A 150 7.93 12.93 -2.68
C ARG A 150 6.94 12.67 -1.56
N LEU A 151 7.30 12.98 -0.33
CA LEU A 151 6.41 12.90 0.81
C LEU A 151 6.16 14.32 1.34
N ARG A 152 4.88 14.66 1.52
CA ARG A 152 4.45 15.82 2.29
C ARG A 152 3.69 15.29 3.50
N TYR A 153 4.16 15.62 4.68
CA TYR A 153 3.49 15.37 5.94
C TYR A 153 3.20 16.71 6.61
N ASP A 154 1.96 16.94 7.00
CA ASP A 154 1.51 18.19 7.62
C ASP A 154 0.56 17.87 8.78
N ASP A 155 1.07 17.92 10.01
CA ASP A 155 0.30 17.75 11.23
C ASP A 155 0.17 19.10 11.95
N GLN A 156 -1.04 19.67 11.87
CA GLN A 156 -1.38 20.92 12.54
C GLN A 156 -1.70 20.74 14.04
N VAL A 157 -2.03 19.52 14.47
CA VAL A 157 -2.35 19.18 15.87
C VAL A 157 -1.09 19.22 16.72
N GLU A 158 -0.02 18.59 16.20
CA GLU A 158 1.31 18.56 16.82
C GLU A 158 2.23 19.69 16.34
N GLY A 159 1.82 20.43 15.30
CA GLY A 159 2.58 21.57 14.77
C GLY A 159 3.89 21.12 14.12
N MET A 160 3.82 20.12 13.24
CA MET A 160 4.96 19.57 12.53
C MET A 160 4.66 19.43 11.04
N ALA A 161 5.51 20.01 10.20
CA ALA A 161 5.48 19.84 8.76
C ALA A 161 6.80 19.24 8.28
N VAL A 162 6.72 18.18 7.48
CA VAL A 162 7.87 17.50 6.88
C VAL A 162 7.67 17.44 5.38
N LYS A 163 8.68 17.87 4.62
CA LYS A 163 8.76 17.69 3.18
C LYS A 163 10.00 16.88 2.86
N THR A 164 9.80 15.73 2.23
CA THR A 164 10.88 14.82 1.89
C THR A 164 10.89 14.56 0.40
N ARG A 165 12.08 14.62 -0.20
CA ARG A 165 12.36 14.11 -1.54
C ARG A 165 13.39 12.99 -1.40
N VAL A 166 12.98 11.76 -1.67
CA VAL A 166 13.84 10.57 -1.69
C VAL A 166 14.24 10.30 -3.13
N GLY A 167 15.54 10.38 -3.43
CA GLY A 167 16.04 9.95 -4.74
C GLY A 167 15.98 8.42 -4.85
N GLU A 168 16.58 7.73 -3.89
CA GLU A 168 16.51 6.27 -3.76
C GLU A 168 16.57 5.86 -2.29
N LEU A 169 15.69 4.93 -1.89
CA LEU A 169 15.78 4.17 -0.65
C LEU A 169 15.76 2.68 -1.04
N ALA A 170 16.73 1.93 -0.53
CA ALA A 170 16.75 0.47 -0.61
C ALA A 170 16.91 -0.09 0.79
N VAL A 171 16.06 -1.02 1.17
CA VAL A 171 16.07 -1.70 2.48
C VAL A 171 15.97 -3.20 2.23
N ASN A 172 16.96 -3.96 2.71
CA ASN A 172 16.93 -5.41 2.71
C ASN A 172 16.63 -5.88 4.13
N MET A 173 15.55 -6.65 4.28
CA MET A 173 15.11 -7.17 5.56
C MET A 173 15.68 -8.57 5.79
N ASP A 174 16.22 -8.81 6.98
CA ASP A 174 16.72 -10.12 7.42
C ASP A 174 15.59 -10.93 8.08
N ALA A 175 14.77 -10.28 8.90
CA ALA A 175 13.60 -10.90 9.52
C ALA A 175 12.51 -9.87 9.80
N VAL A 176 11.26 -10.25 9.55
CA VAL A 176 10.07 -9.49 9.93
C VAL A 176 9.10 -10.42 10.63
N ASP A 177 8.79 -10.11 11.89
CA ASP A 177 7.74 -10.75 12.67
C ASP A 177 6.91 -9.64 13.31
N VAL A 178 5.71 -9.43 12.78
CA VAL A 178 4.79 -8.38 13.23
C VAL A 178 4.23 -8.70 14.62
N ASP A 179 3.96 -9.97 14.90
CA ASP A 179 3.37 -10.42 16.16
C ASP A 179 4.37 -10.29 17.31
N ALA A 180 5.63 -10.66 17.06
CA ALA A 180 6.74 -10.48 18.00
C ALA A 180 7.37 -9.07 17.93
N SER A 181 6.85 -8.16 17.09
CA SER A 181 7.40 -6.82 16.86
C SER A 181 8.90 -6.82 16.53
N THR A 182 9.38 -7.86 15.86
CA THR A 182 10.79 -8.03 15.51
C THR A 182 11.02 -7.63 14.06
N TYR A 183 11.85 -6.61 13.86
CA TYR A 183 12.20 -6.10 12.53
C TYR A 183 13.72 -5.99 12.44
N ARG A 184 14.35 -6.92 11.73
CA ARG A 184 15.80 -6.95 11.51
C ARG A 184 16.09 -6.53 10.08
N ILE A 185 16.89 -5.48 9.96
CA ILE A 185 17.36 -4.95 8.68
C ILE A 185 18.79 -5.46 8.49
N ASP A 186 19.08 -6.11 7.36
CA ASP A 186 20.45 -6.47 6.99
C ASP A 186 21.18 -5.21 6.51
N GLN A 187 20.60 -4.53 5.52
CA GLN A 187 21.20 -3.36 4.89
C GLN A 187 20.12 -2.32 4.55
N ALA A 188 20.49 -1.04 4.72
CA ALA A 188 19.69 0.07 4.24
C ALA A 188 20.59 1.11 3.56
N ALA A 189 20.15 1.62 2.43
CA ALA A 189 20.84 2.67 1.69
C ALA A 189 19.85 3.78 1.32
N LEU A 190 20.21 5.01 1.61
CA LEU A 190 19.46 6.21 1.26
C LEU A 190 20.35 7.13 0.44
N ARG A 191 19.91 7.50 -0.77
CA ARG A 191 20.72 8.27 -1.73
C ARG A 191 19.91 9.42 -2.30
N ASN A 192 20.59 10.55 -2.53
CA ASN A 192 20.03 11.75 -3.15
C ASN A 192 18.76 12.25 -2.45
N THR A 193 18.72 12.18 -1.12
CA THR A 193 17.54 12.51 -0.31
C THR A 193 17.68 13.87 0.36
N ARG A 194 16.61 14.68 0.31
CA ARG A 194 16.46 15.92 1.06
C ARG A 194 15.25 15.80 1.98
N ILE A 195 15.42 16.23 3.22
CA ILE A 195 14.37 16.28 4.24
C ILE A 195 14.36 17.68 4.81
N ASP A 196 13.22 18.37 4.71
CA ASP A 196 12.97 19.67 5.28
C ASP A 196 11.92 19.53 6.38
N ILE A 197 12.26 19.91 7.61
CA ILE A 197 11.39 19.79 8.79
C ILE A 197 11.14 21.17 9.37
N VAL A 198 9.87 21.48 9.64
CA VAL A 198 9.44 22.70 10.33
C VAL A 198 8.56 22.29 11.50
N GLN A 199 8.99 22.65 12.71
CA GLN A 199 8.22 22.45 13.93
C GLN A 199 7.76 23.80 14.48
N SER A 200 6.45 23.99 14.60
CA SER A 200 5.82 25.23 15.06
C SER A 200 5.31 25.16 16.50
N LYS A 201 5.14 23.96 17.06
CA LYS A 201 4.69 23.75 18.44
C LYS A 201 5.78 23.05 19.25
N ASN A 202 6.13 23.62 20.40
CA ASN A 202 7.12 23.06 21.29
C ASN A 202 6.58 21.79 21.95
N ALA A 203 7.47 20.84 22.25
CA ALA A 203 7.15 19.68 23.09
C ALA A 203 6.49 20.15 24.41
N PRO A 204 5.49 19.42 24.94
CA PRO A 204 4.93 19.74 26.25
C PRO A 204 6.06 19.80 27.28
N ARG A 205 6.09 20.86 28.10
CA ARG A 205 7.05 20.96 29.21
C ARG A 205 6.89 19.72 30.07
N THR A 206 7.88 18.83 30.06
CA THR A 206 7.99 17.80 31.09
C THR A 206 8.10 18.55 32.42
N ARG A 207 7.07 18.43 33.26
CA ARG A 207 7.19 18.91 34.65
C ARG A 207 8.22 18.00 35.33
N PRO A 208 9.23 18.58 36.01
CA PRO A 208 10.21 17.80 36.76
C PRO A 208 9.56 17.02 37.91
#